data_AF-A0A0F3MFY1-F1
#
_entry.id   AF-A0A0F3MFY1-F1
#
_cell.length_a   1.000
_cell.length_b   1.000
_cell.length_c   1.000
_cell.angle_alpha   90.00
_cell.angle_beta   90.00
_cell.angle_gamma   90.00
#
_symmetry.space_group_name_H-M   'P 1'
#
loop_
_entity.id
_entity.type
_entity.pdbx_description
1 polymer ?
#
loop_
_entity_poly.entity_id
_entity_poly.type
_entity_poly.pdbx_seq_one_letter_code
_entity_poly.pdbx_strand_id
1 'polypeptide(L)'
;MALKEYALNNLLIILISAWISIAVKALMSRNPNDDNSNMWFILDELPALQRIPSLPIALAESRKYGGCFVAGLQNIHQLEEIYGSQEASMLDLFNSKFIFRLAINRRS
;
A
#
# COMPACT_ATOMS: atom_id res chain seq x y z
N MET A 1 22.12 16.01 -15.70
CA MET A 1 20.72 16.45 -15.54
C MET A 1 19.85 15.26 -15.13
N ALA A 2 19.80 14.17 -15.94
CA ALA A 2 19.04 12.95 -15.64
C ALA A 2 19.36 12.26 -14.29
N LEU A 3 20.64 12.19 -13.87
CA LEU A 3 21.02 11.58 -12.58
C LEU A 3 20.46 12.30 -11.35
N LYS A 4 20.32 13.63 -11.40
CA LYS A 4 19.74 14.42 -10.30
C LYS A 4 18.23 14.20 -10.21
N GLU A 5 17.57 14.12 -11.35
CA GLU A 5 16.13 13.89 -11.44
C GLU A 5 15.75 12.48 -10.96
N TYR A 6 16.51 11.46 -11.35
CA TYR A 6 16.34 10.09 -10.86
C TYR A 6 16.53 10.01 -9.33
N ALA A 7 17.59 10.65 -8.80
CA ALA A 7 17.83 10.68 -7.36
C ALA A 7 16.72 11.42 -6.61
N LEU A 8 16.21 12.53 -7.15
CA LEU A 8 15.11 13.28 -6.56
C LEU A 8 13.81 12.46 -6.53
N ASN A 9 13.48 11.79 -7.63
CA ASN A 9 12.32 10.91 -7.72
C ASN A 9 12.40 9.74 -6.74
N ASN A 10 13.57 9.11 -6.62
CA ASN A 10 13.76 8.04 -5.65
C ASN A 10 13.63 8.53 -4.19
N LEU A 11 14.14 9.73 -3.90
CA LEU A 11 14.04 10.33 -2.57
C LEU A 11 12.60 10.68 -2.21
N LEU A 12 11.81 11.16 -3.18
CA LEU A 12 10.38 11.40 -3.01
C LEU A 12 9.62 10.12 -2.67
N ILE A 13 9.89 9.02 -3.38
CA ILE A 13 9.25 7.71 -3.12
C ILE A 13 9.56 7.25 -1.68
N ILE A 14 10.82 7.33 -1.27
CA ILE A 14 11.24 6.96 0.10
C ILE A 14 10.51 7.80 1.15
N LEU A 15 10.39 9.11 0.91
CA LEU A 15 9.72 10.03 1.83
C LEU A 15 8.22 9.72 1.95
N ILE A 16 7.55 9.46 0.83
CA ILE A 16 6.13 9.10 0.80
C ILE A 16 5.90 7.77 1.54
N SER A 17 6.73 6.75 1.27
CA SER A 17 6.66 5.46 1.99
C SER A 17 6.85 5.63 3.49
N ALA A 18 7.78 6.51 3.92
CA ALA A 18 7.99 6.81 5.33
C ALA A 18 6.77 7.52 5.96
N TRP A 19 6.17 8.49 5.26
CA TRP A 19 4.97 9.19 5.73
C TRP A 19 3.78 8.26 5.89
N ILE A 20 3.57 7.34 4.93
CA ILE A 20 2.53 6.30 5.05
C ILE A 20 2.79 5.43 6.27
N SER A 21 4.05 5.01 6.52
CA SER A 21 4.38 4.21 7.70
C SER A 21 4.09 4.95 9.01
N ILE A 22 4.39 6.26 9.08
CA ILE A 22 4.08 7.09 10.24
C ILE A 22 2.56 7.21 10.42
N ALA A 23 1.81 7.49 9.35
CA ALA A 23 0.36 7.63 9.39
C ALA A 23 -0.32 6.32 9.84
N VAL A 24 0.16 5.18 9.36
CA VAL A 24 -0.27 3.85 9.83
C VAL A 24 -0.03 3.66 11.32
N LYS A 25 1.16 4.00 11.82
CA LYS A 25 1.47 3.89 13.25
C LYS A 25 0.60 4.84 14.09
N ALA A 26 0.38 6.05 13.60
CA ALA A 26 -0.49 7.02 14.26
C ALA A 26 -1.94 6.51 14.33
N LEU A 27 -2.46 5.92 13.26
CA LEU A 27 -3.76 5.24 13.26
C LEU A 27 -3.82 4.15 14.33
N MET A 28 -2.82 3.26 14.37
CA MET A 28 -2.78 2.14 15.34
C MET A 28 -2.56 2.59 16.79
N SER A 29 -2.18 3.86 17.01
CA SER A 29 -2.04 4.44 18.34
C SER A 29 -3.33 5.07 18.88
N ARG A 30 -4.39 5.16 18.05
CA ARG A 30 -5.69 5.70 18.46
C ARG A 30 -6.38 4.79 19.47
N ASN A 31 -7.20 5.37 20.34
CA ASN A 31 -8.05 4.61 21.24
C ASN A 31 -9.22 4.00 20.45
N PRO A 32 -9.37 2.66 20.41
CA PRO A 32 -10.47 2.02 19.68
C PRO A 32 -11.86 2.40 20.18
N ASN A 33 -11.96 2.91 21.41
CA ASN A 33 -13.22 3.23 22.08
C ASN A 33 -13.69 4.68 21.87
N ASP A 34 -12.86 5.53 21.25
CA ASP A 34 -13.27 6.89 20.89
C ASP A 34 -14.07 6.85 19.58
N ASP A 35 -14.98 7.81 19.37
CA ASP A 35 -15.85 7.84 18.20
C ASP A 35 -14.97 7.98 16.93
N ASN A 36 -14.66 6.83 16.32
CA ASN A 36 -13.52 6.69 15.41
C ASN A 36 -13.82 7.34 14.06
N SER A 37 -13.36 8.58 13.89
CA SER A 37 -13.25 9.20 12.57
C SER A 37 -12.46 8.30 11.61
N ASN A 38 -13.12 7.82 10.55
CA ASN A 38 -12.51 6.93 9.59
C ASN A 38 -11.32 7.60 8.90
N MET A 39 -10.15 6.95 8.95
CA MET A 39 -8.95 7.40 8.24
C MET A 39 -8.78 6.56 6.97
N TRP A 40 -8.81 7.23 5.82
CA TRP A 40 -8.69 6.58 4.52
C TRP A 40 -7.26 6.69 3.99
N PHE A 41 -6.69 5.55 3.62
CA PHE A 41 -5.44 5.44 2.89
C PHE A 41 -5.79 5.08 1.44
N ILE A 42 -5.60 6.03 0.53
CA ILE A 42 -5.82 5.84 -0.89
C ILE A 42 -4.45 5.81 -1.56
N LEU A 43 -4.06 4.62 -2.02
CA LEU A 43 -2.82 4.34 -2.72
C LEU A 43 -3.20 4.04 -4.17
N ASP A 44 -2.89 4.95 -5.08
CA ASP A 44 -3.25 4.85 -6.49
C ASP A 44 -2.49 3.73 -7.21
N GLU A 45 -1.20 3.58 -6.91
CA GLU A 45 -0.36 2.48 -7.38
C GLU A 45 0.51 1.98 -6.22
N LEU A 46 0.05 0.92 -5.55
CA LEU A 46 0.77 0.35 -4.41
C LEU A 46 2.20 -0.12 -4.77
N PRO A 47 2.44 -0.78 -5.93
CA PRO A 47 3.79 -1.16 -6.39
C PRO A 47 4.71 0.01 -6.75
N ALA A 48 4.19 1.23 -6.97
CA ALA A 48 5.05 2.38 -7.23
C ALA A 48 5.81 2.84 -5.97
N LEU A 49 5.32 2.43 -4.80
CA LEU A 49 5.97 2.69 -3.52
C LEU A 49 7.04 1.65 -3.23
N GLN A 50 8.09 2.05 -2.53
CA GLN A 50 9.01 1.09 -1.93
C GLN A 50 8.29 0.25 -0.88
N ARG A 51 8.77 -0.99 -0.67
CA ARG A 51 8.22 -1.92 0.33
C ARG A 51 8.00 -1.21 1.67
N ILE A 52 6.74 -1.22 2.13
CA ILE A 52 6.34 -0.70 3.44
C ILE A 52 6.15 -1.88 4.39
N PRO A 53 7.11 -2.17 5.31
CA PRO A 53 7.05 -3.37 6.15
C PRO A 53 5.84 -3.40 7.10
N SER A 54 5.32 -2.23 7.49
CA SER A 54 4.15 -2.15 8.37
C SER A 54 2.82 -2.35 7.65
N LEU A 55 2.80 -2.42 6.32
CA LEU A 55 1.55 -2.45 5.56
C LEU A 55 0.72 -3.72 5.77
N PRO A 56 1.27 -4.95 5.79
CA PRO A 56 0.46 -6.15 6.03
C PRO A 56 -0.21 -6.14 7.41
N ILE A 57 0.54 -5.72 8.43
CA ILE A 57 0.03 -5.57 9.80
C ILE A 57 -1.07 -4.49 9.83
N ALA A 58 -0.84 -3.36 9.14
CA ALA A 58 -1.84 -2.30 9.04
C ALA A 58 -3.13 -2.80 8.39
N LEU A 59 -3.05 -3.51 7.27
CA LEU A 59 -4.22 -4.04 6.57
C LEU A 59 -5.04 -5.01 7.43
N ALA A 60 -4.36 -5.80 8.28
CA ALA A 60 -5.01 -6.74 9.20
C ALA A 60 -5.68 -6.03 10.40
N GLU A 61 -4.97 -5.07 11.01
CA GLU A 61 -5.36 -4.51 12.32
C GLU A 61 -6.10 -3.17 12.23
N SER A 62 -5.91 -2.41 11.15
CA SER A 62 -6.43 -1.05 10.99
C SER A 62 -7.94 -0.90 11.16
N ARG A 63 -8.71 -1.94 10.84
CA ARG A 63 -10.17 -1.94 11.01
C ARG A 63 -10.61 -1.68 12.44
N LYS A 64 -9.82 -2.13 13.44
CA LYS A 64 -10.07 -1.89 14.87
C LYS A 64 -9.94 -0.42 15.27
N TYR A 65 -9.21 0.36 14.45
CA TYR A 65 -8.86 1.76 14.71
C TYR A 65 -9.55 2.73 13.73
N GLY A 66 -10.54 2.26 12.96
CA GLY A 66 -11.24 3.07 11.93
C GLY A 66 -10.42 3.32 10.66
N GLY A 67 -9.41 2.50 10.37
CA GLY A 67 -8.64 2.60 9.14
C GLY A 67 -9.32 1.91 7.95
N CYS A 68 -9.30 2.56 6.79
CA CYS A 68 -9.73 2.00 5.53
C CYS A 68 -8.63 2.14 4.47
N PHE A 69 -8.40 1.09 3.69
CA PHE A 69 -7.36 1.06 2.65
C PHE A 69 -7.98 0.80 1.29
N VAL A 70 -7.64 1.64 0.34
CA VAL A 70 -7.90 1.48 -1.08
C VAL A 70 -6.55 1.47 -1.78
N ALA A 71 -6.22 0.38 -2.44
CA ALA A 71 -4.95 0.22 -3.15
C ALA A 71 -5.20 -0.17 -4.61
N GLY A 72 -4.61 0.59 -5.53
CA GLY A 72 -4.57 0.26 -6.95
C GLY A 72 -3.36 -0.62 -7.28
N LEU A 73 -3.59 -1.56 -8.20
CA LEU A 73 -2.62 -2.55 -8.65
C LEU A 73 -2.81 -2.74 -10.15
N GLN A 74 -1.73 -2.60 -10.93
CA GLN A 74 -1.75 -2.97 -12.35
C GLN A 74 -1.42 -4.45 -12.59
N ASN A 75 -0.48 -5.01 -11.83
CA ASN A 75 -0.02 -6.38 -11.98
C ASN A 75 0.36 -7.01 -10.64
N ILE A 76 -0.16 -8.20 -10.36
CA ILE A 76 0.15 -8.98 -9.15
C ILE A 76 1.64 -9.34 -9.10
N HIS A 77 2.29 -9.60 -10.24
CA HIS A 77 3.70 -9.96 -10.29
C HIS A 77 4.63 -8.85 -9.79
N GLN A 78 4.30 -7.57 -10.01
CA GLN A 78 5.09 -6.45 -9.48
C GLN A 78 4.98 -6.38 -7.94
N LEU A 79 3.81 -6.73 -7.41
CA LEU A 79 3.62 -6.81 -5.97
C LEU A 79 4.45 -7.94 -5.36
N GLU A 80 4.47 -9.11 -6.01
CA GLU A 80 5.30 -10.26 -5.61
C GLU A 80 6.80 -9.93 -5.67
N GLU A 81 7.24 -9.10 -6.62
CA GLU A 81 8.65 -8.67 -6.72
C GLU A 81 9.06 -7.75 -5.55
N ILE A 82 8.17 -6.87 -5.11
CA ILE A 82 8.45 -5.89 -4.04
C ILE A 82 8.31 -6.51 -2.65
N TYR A 83 7.23 -7.28 -2.43
CA TYR A 83 6.87 -7.82 -1.12
C TYR A 83 7.29 -9.30 -0.95
N GLY A 84 7.58 -10.00 -2.05
CA GLY A 84 7.78 -11.45 -2.03
C GLY A 84 6.45 -12.21 -2.05
N SER A 85 6.48 -13.45 -2.53
CA SER A 85 5.28 -14.31 -2.66
C SER A 85 4.50 -14.50 -1.36
N GLN A 86 5.19 -14.55 -0.21
CA GLN A 86 4.54 -14.73 1.10
C GLN A 86 3.77 -13.48 1.55
N GLU A 87 4.32 -12.28 1.35
CA GLU A 87 3.65 -11.03 1.76
C GLU A 87 2.66 -10.53 0.69
N ALA A 88 2.78 -10.96 -0.57
CA ALA A 88 1.77 -10.70 -1.60
C ALA A 88 0.39 -11.30 -1.26
N SER A 89 0.33 -12.28 -0.35
CA SER A 89 -0.93 -12.77 0.24
C SER A 89 -1.71 -11.69 1.00
N MET A 90 -1.12 -10.52 1.28
CA MET A 90 -1.84 -9.38 1.86
C MET A 90 -3.01 -8.89 0.99
N LEU A 91 -3.05 -9.26 -0.30
CA LEU A 91 -4.21 -9.03 -1.16
C LEU A 91 -5.50 -9.67 -0.62
N ASP A 92 -5.38 -10.74 0.16
CA ASP A 92 -6.51 -11.39 0.81
C ASP A 92 -7.09 -10.55 1.95
N LEU A 93 -6.31 -9.63 2.53
CA LEU A 93 -6.78 -8.70 3.56
C LEU A 93 -7.71 -7.60 2.99
N PHE A 94 -7.73 -7.42 1.66
CA PHE A 94 -8.72 -6.57 1.00
C PHE A 94 -10.04 -7.34 0.79
N ASN A 95 -11.06 -7.00 1.57
CA ASN A 95 -12.39 -7.64 1.47
C ASN A 95 -13.09 -7.36 0.15
N SER A 96 -12.90 -6.16 -0.42
CA SER A 96 -13.54 -5.73 -1.67
C SER A 96 -12.48 -5.59 -2.74
N LYS A 97 -12.73 -6.22 -3.90
CA LYS A 97 -11.82 -6.23 -5.04
C LYS A 97 -12.57 -5.76 -6.28
N PHE A 98 -12.07 -4.73 -6.94
CA PHE A 98 -12.58 -4.24 -8.21
C PHE A 98 -11.60 -4.64 -9.31
N ILE A 99 -12.02 -5.50 -10.23
CA ILE A 99 -11.18 -5.99 -11.32
C ILE A 99 -11.60 -5.28 -12.60
N PHE A 100 -10.72 -4.40 -13.08
CA PHE A 100 -10.88 -3.72 -14.36
C PHE A 100 -10.19 -4.51 -15.48
N ARG A 101 -10.25 -4.01 -16.72
CA ARG A 101 -9.67 -4.68 -17.89
C ARG A 101 -8.20 -5.02 -17.67
N LEU A 102 -7.90 -6.31 -17.60
CA LEU A 102 -6.53 -6.82 -17.57
C LEU A 102 -6.02 -6.97 -19.00
N ALA A 103 -4.93 -6.28 -19.33
CA ALA A 103 -4.20 -6.51 -20.58
C ALA A 103 -3.44 -7.84 -20.44
N ILE A 104 -4.10 -8.95 -20.82
CA ILE A 104 -3.43 -10.26 -20.86
C ILE A 104 -2.44 -10.21 -22.02
N ASN A 105 -1.15 -10.18 -21.68
CA ASN A 105 -0.08 -10.37 -22.66
C ASN A 105 -0.13 -11.84 -23.08
N ARG A 106 -0.85 -12.14 -24.17
CA ARG A 106 -0.84 -13.48 -24.78
C ARG A 106 0.58 -13.76 -25.24
N ARG A 107 1.34 -14.52 -24.45
CA ARG A 107 2.58 -15.14 -24.92
C ARG A 107 2.17 -16.12 -26.03
N SER A 108 2.34 -15.69 -27.28
CA SER A 108 2.34 -16.55 -28.46
C SER A 108 3.66 -17.30 -28.57
#